data_AF-A0A8T4XMP7-F1
#
_entry.id   AF-A0A8T4XMP7-F1
#
_cell.length_a   1.000
_cell.length_b   1.000
_cell.length_c   1.000
_cell.angle_alpha   90.00
_cell.angle_beta   90.00
_cell.angle_gamma   90.00
#
_symmetry.space_group_name_H-M   'P 1'
#
loop_
_entity.id
_entity.type
_entity.pdbx_description
1 polymer ?
#
loop_
_entity_poly.entity_id
_entity_poly.type
_entity_poly.pdbx_seq_one_letter_code
_entity_poly.pdbx_strand_id
1 'polypeptide(L)'
;MSEIRVGEIPIPLANYVFLIRYRRSPYYDIVQHLLREMELHYEMAGRGSEVIYTINPRMLQEEIEEKIRSEKVTTVNICRTILALLYGCKLREGEDFYVTTTSGGRKNYHIKVNSRTLSLMRSFL
;
A
#
# COMPACT_ATOMS: atom_id res chain seq x y z
N MET A 1 14.82 8.36 13.63
CA MET A 1 13.67 7.48 13.34
C MET A 1 12.42 8.16 13.88
N SER A 2 11.51 8.62 13.02
CA SER A 2 10.29 9.29 13.53
C SER A 2 9.35 8.25 14.11
N GLU A 3 9.01 8.37 15.40
CA GLU A 3 7.93 7.62 16.01
C GLU A 3 6.65 7.84 15.19
N ILE A 4 6.06 6.74 14.73
CA ILE A 4 4.73 6.77 14.14
C ILE A 4 3.79 7.08 15.31
N ARG A 5 3.11 8.23 15.28
CA ARG A 5 2.09 8.57 16.27
C ARG A 5 0.91 7.64 16.04
N VAL A 6 0.91 6.50 16.71
CA VAL A 6 -0.10 5.42 16.61
C VAL A 6 -1.52 5.95 16.81
N GLY A 7 -1.70 7.10 17.47
CA GLY A 7 -2.99 7.75 17.68
C GLY A 7 -3.70 8.32 16.43
N GLU A 8 -3.01 8.47 15.29
CA GLU A 8 -3.61 8.98 14.04
C GLU A 8 -4.03 7.86 13.08
N ILE A 9 -3.70 6.60 13.40
CA ILE A 9 -3.98 5.43 12.58
C ILE A 9 -5.12 4.64 13.22
N PRO A 10 -6.19 4.29 12.50
CA PRO A 10 -7.23 3.41 13.04
C PRO A 10 -6.62 2.15 13.68
N ILE A 11 -7.01 1.84 14.92
CA ILE A 11 -6.43 0.76 15.75
C ILE A 11 -6.19 -0.56 14.98
N PRO A 12 -7.10 -1.04 14.10
CA PRO A 12 -6.86 -2.26 13.33
C PRO A 12 -5.64 -2.23 12.41
N LEU A 13 -5.17 -1.05 11.99
CA LEU A 13 -4.06 -0.88 11.05
C LEU A 13 -2.70 -0.79 11.76
N ALA A 14 -2.66 -0.39 13.04
CA ALA A 14 -1.41 -0.31 13.80
C ALA A 14 -0.68 -1.68 13.84
N ASN A 15 -1.43 -2.77 14.01
CA ASN A 15 -0.86 -4.12 13.94
C ASN A 15 -0.24 -4.43 12.58
N TYR A 16 -0.89 -4.02 11.48
CA TYR A 16 -0.37 -4.25 10.13
C TYR A 16 0.87 -3.40 9.85
N VAL A 17 0.95 -2.18 10.38
CA VAL A 17 2.17 -1.36 10.35
C VAL A 17 3.32 -2.13 11.00
N PHE A 18 3.12 -2.71 12.18
CA PHE A 18 4.14 -3.53 12.83
C PHE A 18 4.51 -4.76 12.00
N LEU A 19 3.53 -5.48 11.46
CA LEU A 19 3.79 -6.66 10.63
C LEU A 19 4.64 -6.31 9.40
N ILE A 20 4.41 -5.17 8.77
CA ILE A 20 5.22 -4.69 7.65
C ILE A 20 6.64 -4.33 8.12
N ARG A 21 6.78 -3.51 9.18
CA ARG A 21 8.10 -3.05 9.66
C ARG A 21 8.98 -4.18 10.17
N TYR A 22 8.38 -5.21 10.79
CA TYR A 22 9.08 -6.42 11.21
C TYR A 22 9.20 -7.48 10.12
N ARG A 23 8.95 -7.11 8.86
CA ARG A 23 9.14 -7.94 7.66
C ARG A 23 8.40 -9.28 7.74
N ARG A 24 7.19 -9.28 8.29
CA ARG A 24 6.38 -10.49 8.44
C ARG A 24 5.63 -10.79 7.15
N SER A 25 5.82 -12.00 6.64
CA SER A 25 5.03 -12.54 5.51
C SER A 25 3.57 -12.81 5.91
N PRO A 26 2.59 -12.62 5.00
CA PRO A 26 2.73 -12.12 3.62
C PRO A 26 2.72 -10.59 3.50
N TYR A 27 2.54 -9.87 4.61
CA TYR A 27 2.28 -8.43 4.62
C TYR A 27 3.43 -7.60 4.03
N TYR A 28 4.66 -7.92 4.44
CA TYR A 28 5.85 -7.27 3.88
C TYR A 28 6.05 -7.57 2.40
N ASP A 29 5.74 -8.80 1.98
CA ASP A 29 5.91 -9.23 0.59
C ASP A 29 4.92 -8.52 -0.34
N ILE A 30 3.67 -8.35 0.10
CA ILE A 30 2.65 -7.55 -0.61
C ILE A 30 3.13 -6.12 -0.79
N VAL A 31 3.67 -5.49 0.27
CA VAL A 31 4.17 -4.12 0.21
C VAL A 31 5.39 -3.99 -0.71
N GLN A 32 6.31 -4.93 -0.65
CA GLN A 32 7.46 -4.99 -1.55
C GLN A 32 7.03 -5.12 -3.01
N HIS A 33 6.04 -5.97 -3.30
CA HIS A 33 5.50 -6.09 -4.65
C HIS A 33 4.90 -4.77 -5.13
N LEU A 34 4.01 -4.17 -4.32
CA LEU A 34 3.37 -2.89 -4.64
C LEU A 34 4.37 -1.77 -4.88
N LEU A 35 5.40 -1.65 -4.04
CA LEU A 35 6.40 -0.61 -4.20
C LEU A 35 7.15 -0.74 -5.52
N ARG A 36 7.57 -1.96 -5.90
CA ARG A 36 8.25 -2.21 -7.18
C ARG A 36 7.37 -1.87 -8.38
N GLU A 37 6.09 -2.25 -8.34
CA GLU A 37 5.14 -1.92 -9.41
C GLU A 37 4.92 -0.40 -9.53
N MET A 38 4.77 0.29 -8.40
CA MET A 38 4.65 1.76 -8.39
C MET A 38 5.91 2.46 -8.89
N GLU A 39 7.10 1.96 -8.51
CA GLU A 39 8.36 2.46 -9.04
C GLU A 39 8.39 2.29 -10.56
N LEU A 40 8.19 1.07 -11.08
CA LEU A 40 8.17 0.81 -12.52
C LEU A 40 7.17 1.69 -13.26
N HIS A 41 5.95 1.85 -12.73
CA HIS A 41 4.92 2.69 -13.33
C HIS A 41 5.35 4.16 -13.41
N TYR A 42 5.96 4.69 -12.34
CA TYR A 42 6.49 6.05 -12.32
C TYR A 42 7.68 6.24 -13.28
N GLU A 43 8.52 5.22 -13.43
CA GLU A 43 9.63 5.22 -14.38
C GLU A 43 9.13 5.27 -15.84
N MET A 44 8.15 4.43 -16.17
CA MET A 44 7.54 4.37 -17.51
C MET A 44 6.82 5.65 -17.90
N ALA A 45 6.27 6.38 -16.93
CA ALA A 45 5.66 7.70 -17.14
C ALA A 45 6.67 8.84 -17.38
N GLY A 46 7.98 8.55 -17.43
CA GLY A 46 9.00 9.52 -17.82
C GLY A 46 9.58 10.36 -16.68
N ARG A 47 9.34 9.98 -15.41
CA ARG A 47 9.90 10.60 -14.19
C ARG A 47 9.92 12.14 -14.25
N GLY A 48 8.78 12.77 -13.97
CA GLY A 48 8.70 14.24 -13.95
C GLY A 48 7.31 14.80 -13.68
N SER A 49 6.28 13.98 -13.91
CA SER A 49 4.90 14.26 -13.54
C SER A 49 4.43 13.32 -12.44
N GLU A 50 3.54 13.82 -11.59
CA GLU A 50 2.75 12.97 -10.70
C GLU A 50 1.83 12.06 -11.53
N VAL A 51 1.76 10.78 -11.17
CA VAL A 51 0.89 9.79 -11.83
C VAL A 51 -0.02 9.09 -10.83
N ILE A 52 -1.20 8.69 -11.26
CA ILE A 52 -2.14 7.94 -10.43
C ILE A 52 -1.92 6.43 -10.65
N TYR A 53 -1.44 5.75 -9.61
CA TYR A 53 -1.39 4.29 -9.58
C TYR A 53 -2.62 3.76 -8.84
N THR A 54 -3.35 2.83 -9.47
CA THR A 54 -4.58 2.26 -8.90
C THR A 54 -4.38 0.81 -8.49
N ILE A 55 -4.69 0.50 -7.24
CA ILE A 55 -4.67 -0.86 -6.69
C ILE A 55 -6.10 -1.38 -6.57
N ASN A 56 -6.38 -2.47 -7.29
CA ASN A 56 -7.56 -3.30 -7.07
C ASN A 56 -7.17 -4.49 -6.17
N PRO A 57 -7.64 -4.56 -4.91
CA PRO A 57 -7.25 -5.60 -3.96
C PRO A 57 -7.55 -7.03 -4.42
N ARG A 58 -8.56 -7.22 -5.27
CA ARG A 58 -8.89 -8.55 -5.80
C ARG A 58 -7.88 -8.99 -6.85
N MET A 59 -7.55 -8.11 -7.79
CA MET A 59 -6.51 -8.40 -8.79
C MET A 59 -5.15 -8.63 -8.12
N LEU A 60 -4.81 -7.78 -7.14
CA LEU A 60 -3.59 -7.96 -6.36
C LEU A 60 -3.59 -9.28 -5.57
N GLN A 61 -4.75 -9.73 -5.08
CA GLN A 61 -4.85 -11.04 -4.42
C GLN A 61 -4.49 -12.16 -5.38
N GLU A 62 -5.11 -12.17 -6.56
CA GLU A 62 -4.88 -13.17 -7.60
C GLU A 62 -3.38 -13.17 -8.01
N GLU A 63 -2.78 -12.00 -8.21
CA GLU A 63 -1.35 -11.84 -8.54
C GLU A 63 -0.39 -12.29 -7.43
N ILE A 64 -0.75 -12.07 -6.16
CA ILE A 64 0.09 -12.43 -5.02
C ILE A 64 -0.05 -13.91 -4.66
N GLU A 65 -1.24 -14.51 -4.76
CA GLU A 65 -1.47 -15.93 -4.45
C GLU A 65 -0.63 -16.85 -5.33
N GLU A 66 -0.39 -16.46 -6.59
CA GLU A 66 0.52 -17.17 -7.49
C GLU A 66 1.98 -17.18 -6.98
N LYS A 67 2.38 -16.11 -6.28
CA LYS A 67 3.76 -15.91 -5.80
C LYS A 67 3.95 -16.38 -4.35
N ILE A 68 2.91 -16.27 -3.53
CA ILE A 68 2.94 -16.46 -2.08
C ILE A 68 1.76 -17.33 -1.67
N ARG A 69 2.02 -18.62 -1.49
CA ARG A 69 1.02 -19.58 -1.00
C ARG A 69 0.84 -19.43 0.51
N SER A 70 0.01 -18.48 0.92
CA SER A 70 -0.36 -18.26 2.32
C SER A 70 -1.85 -18.02 2.47
N GLU A 71 -2.49 -18.71 3.42
CA GLU A 71 -3.90 -18.50 3.81
C GLU A 71 -4.20 -17.06 4.29
N LYS A 72 -3.14 -16.30 4.62
CA LYS A 72 -3.26 -14.91 5.07
C LYS A 72 -3.38 -13.91 3.92
N VAL A 73 -3.19 -14.35 2.67
CA VAL A 73 -3.43 -13.55 1.45
C VAL A 73 -4.92 -13.52 1.18
N THR A 74 -5.65 -12.70 1.92
CA THR A 74 -7.09 -12.47 1.72
C THR A 74 -7.32 -11.03 1.28
N THR A 75 -8.37 -10.76 0.51
CA THR A 75 -8.76 -9.39 0.12
C THR A 75 -8.79 -8.43 1.32
N VAL A 76 -9.31 -8.90 2.47
CA VAL A 76 -9.40 -8.10 3.71
C VAL A 76 -8.00 -7.75 4.24
N ASN A 77 -7.11 -8.74 4.34
CA ASN A 77 -5.74 -8.50 4.80
C ASN A 77 -4.96 -7.62 3.83
N ILE A 78 -5.17 -7.79 2.52
CA ILE A 78 -4.59 -6.93 1.49
C ILE A 78 -5.06 -5.49 1.68
N CYS A 79 -6.36 -5.25 1.82
CA CYS A 79 -6.90 -3.91 2.07
C CYS A 79 -6.28 -3.26 3.31
N ARG A 80 -6.17 -4.00 4.42
CA ARG A 80 -5.53 -3.51 5.65
C ARG A 80 -4.02 -3.27 5.47
N THR A 81 -3.35 -4.11 4.68
CA THR A 81 -1.91 -3.95 4.36
C THR A 81 -1.66 -2.70 3.53
N ILE A 82 -2.48 -2.46 2.50
CA ILE A 82 -2.42 -1.24 1.69
C ILE A 82 -2.62 -0.02 2.58
N LEU A 83 -3.70 0.04 3.36
CA LEU A 83 -3.96 1.17 4.25
C LEU A 83 -2.84 1.36 5.30
N ALA A 84 -2.31 0.27 5.87
CA ALA A 84 -1.20 0.34 6.80
C ALA A 84 0.09 0.86 6.16
N LEU A 85 0.37 0.52 4.90
CA LEU A 85 1.46 1.13 4.14
C LEU A 85 1.23 2.63 3.97
N LEU A 86 0.07 3.04 3.46
CA LEU A 86 -0.21 4.45 3.15
C LEU A 86 -0.16 5.33 4.40
N TYR A 87 -0.88 4.93 5.46
CA TYR A 87 -0.88 5.64 6.72
C TYR A 87 0.46 5.52 7.47
N GLY A 88 1.13 4.37 7.39
CA GLY A 88 2.47 4.16 7.96
C GLY A 88 3.54 5.07 7.34
N CYS A 89 3.39 5.38 6.05
CA CYS A 89 4.21 6.36 5.32
C CYS A 89 3.76 7.82 5.53
N LYS A 90 2.74 8.05 6.36
CA LYS A 90 2.15 9.37 6.63
C LYS A 90 1.59 10.04 5.36
N LEU A 91 1.08 9.25 4.43
CA LEU A 91 0.34 9.76 3.28
C LEU A 91 -1.05 10.21 3.72
N ARG A 92 -1.54 11.30 3.14
CA ARG A 92 -2.81 11.92 3.51
C ARG A 92 -3.91 11.55 2.52
N GLU A 93 -5.04 11.06 3.02
CA GLU A 93 -6.22 10.79 2.21
C GLU A 93 -6.79 12.11 1.66
N GLY A 94 -7.23 12.12 0.39
CA GLY A 94 -7.66 13.30 -0.36
C GLY A 94 -6.50 14.08 -1.00
N GLU A 95 -5.29 13.99 -0.46
CA GLU A 95 -4.12 14.70 -0.97
C GLU A 95 -3.12 13.81 -1.70
N ASP A 96 -2.61 12.76 -1.03
CA ASP A 96 -1.61 11.83 -1.54
C ASP A 96 -2.24 10.52 -2.07
N PHE A 97 -3.42 10.15 -1.56
CA PHE A 97 -4.20 9.02 -2.06
C PHE A 97 -5.70 9.23 -1.83
N TYR A 98 -6.55 8.45 -2.50
CA TYR A 98 -7.98 8.38 -2.20
C TYR A 98 -8.53 6.98 -2.45
N VAL A 99 -9.66 6.66 -1.81
CA VAL A 99 -10.32 5.35 -1.94
C VAL A 99 -11.65 5.52 -2.64
N THR A 100 -11.89 4.74 -3.69
CA THR A 100 -13.21 4.62 -4.31
C THR A 100 -13.85 3.30 -3.92
N THR A 101 -15.19 3.28 -3.90
CA THR A 101 -15.96 2.06 -3.66
C THR A 101 -16.92 1.86 -4.83
N THR A 102 -16.90 0.67 -5.43
CA THR A 102 -17.83 0.31 -6.50
C THR A 102 -19.23 0.07 -5.94
N SER A 103 -20.24 0.03 -6.82
CA SER A 103 -21.63 -0.28 -6.43
C SER A 103 -21.77 -1.63 -5.69
N GLY A 104 -20.87 -2.58 -5.95
CA GLY A 104 -20.80 -3.87 -5.25
C GLY A 104 -19.99 -3.84 -3.94
N GLY A 105 -19.63 -2.67 -3.42
CA GLY A 105 -18.87 -2.52 -2.17
C GLY A 105 -17.38 -2.80 -2.27
N ARG A 106 -16.81 -2.97 -3.47
CA ARG A 106 -15.39 -3.26 -3.66
C ARG A 106 -14.57 -1.98 -3.63
N LYS A 107 -13.48 -1.96 -2.88
CA LYS A 107 -12.60 -0.79 -2.77
C LYS A 107 -11.52 -0.79 -3.85
N ASN A 108 -11.17 0.37 -4.37
CA ASN A 108 -9.93 0.62 -5.10
C ASN A 108 -9.15 1.73 -4.41
N TYR A 109 -7.82 1.62 -4.39
CA TYR A 109 -6.93 2.61 -3.79
C TYR A 109 -6.19 3.31 -4.89
N HIS A 110 -6.28 4.64 -4.94
CA HIS A 110 -5.64 5.46 -5.96
C HIS A 110 -4.57 6.30 -5.28
N ILE A 111 -3.32 6.11 -5.69
CA ILE A 111 -2.15 6.71 -5.04
C ILE A 111 -1.48 7.64 -6.04
N LYS A 112 -1.19 8.86 -5.60
CA LYS A 112 -0.33 9.78 -6.35
C LYS A 112 1.12 9.38 -6.18
N VAL A 113 1.67 8.82 -7.24
CA VAL A 113 3.06 8.38 -7.28
C VAL A 113 3.91 9.51 -7.84
N ASN A 114 4.87 9.94 -7.02
CA ASN A 114 5.89 10.93 -7.35
C ASN A 114 7.16 10.61 -6.54
N SER A 115 8.22 11.38 -6.75
CA SER A 115 9.50 11.17 -6.05
C SER A 115 9.37 11.23 -4.52
N ARG A 116 8.52 12.11 -3.99
CA ARG A 116 8.25 12.25 -2.55
C ARG A 116 7.54 11.00 -2.00
N THR A 117 6.45 10.56 -2.62
CA THR A 117 5.69 9.40 -2.11
C THR A 117 6.51 8.11 -2.17
N LEU A 118 7.26 7.88 -3.24
CA LEU A 118 8.18 6.74 -3.35
C LEU A 118 9.33 6.81 -2.32
N SER A 119 9.87 8.00 -2.04
CA SER A 119 10.91 8.17 -1.01
C SER A 119 10.38 7.85 0.39
N LEU A 120 9.16 8.29 0.72
CA LEU A 120 8.51 7.96 1.99
C LEU A 120 8.28 6.45 2.12
N MET A 121 7.78 5.79 1.07
CA MET A 121 7.54 4.35 1.07
C MET A 121 8.84 3.53 1.21
N ARG A 122 9.92 3.93 0.53
CA ARG A 122 11.24 3.30 0.69
C ARG A 122 11.78 3.45 2.11
N SER A 123 11.59 4.62 2.72
CA SER A 123 12.08 4.89 4.08
C SER A 123 11.28 4.14 5.16
N PHE A 124 10.10 3.64 4.82
CA PHE A 124 9.24 2.89 5.74
C PHE A 124 9.62 1.40 5.85
N LEU A 125 10.26 0.83 4.83
CA LEU A 125 10.66 -0.59 4.72
C LEU A 125 12.11 -0.85 5.17
#